data_AF-A0A970KXJ5-F1
#
_entry.id   AF-A0A970KXJ5-F1
#
_cell.length_a   1.000
_cell.length_b   1.000
_cell.length_c   1.000
_cell.angle_alpha   90.00
_cell.angle_beta   90.00
_cell.angle_gamma   90.00
#
_symmetry.space_group_name_H-M   'P 1'
#
loop_
_entity.id
_entity.type
_entity.pdbx_description
1 polymer ?
#
loop_
_entity_poly.entity_id
_entity_poly.type
_entity_poly.pdbx_seq_one_letter_code
_entity_poly.pdbx_strand_id
1 'polypeptide(L)'
;MSVGRLWRKGGNLVNDAKGLLDALACDERVPTDVRVSRIINATSLFCGILAAQPLPFADMFVLTPIQVAMVTYIAKAMGMPLSESGAREVITTVLGVVGWGFIAQHGIIGLYKLGVPYLGAISTIPLVYAATYAIGYGSKAVLEARANGVSLSKDAIEAIRRSAFEEGKRAVQHFCVDALKQQLAYYQQLTDEMKNEPVANSEIQDRVFAAFEEAKYEIDIMSPWANFRVASGLRSHMERALHRGVTIKILYGLHEKSDRARERLNRTTEVIETMRIWFRPYGDRFRARDIAQTRNPSGTHVKLLICDESYYLLGSYNFLSFDGDYQDGGREEIVELSRNVELLRHYRRLYFSF
;
A
#
# COMPACT_ATOMS: atom_id res chain seq x y z
N MET A 1 -17.01 1.19 -14.22
CA MET A 1 -18.22 1.07 -13.38
C MET A 1 -18.59 2.45 -12.86
N SER A 2 -19.86 2.88 -12.99
CA SER A 2 -20.26 4.27 -12.68
C SER A 2 -20.21 4.59 -11.18
N VAL A 3 -19.67 5.77 -10.86
CA VAL A 3 -19.54 6.41 -9.54
C VAL A 3 -20.87 6.48 -8.76
N GLY A 4 -22.00 6.27 -9.42
CA GLY A 4 -23.34 6.45 -8.87
C GLY A 4 -23.89 5.32 -7.99
N ARG A 5 -23.22 4.16 -7.86
CA ARG A 5 -23.85 2.99 -7.19
C ARG A 5 -23.53 2.81 -5.69
N LEU A 6 -22.57 3.55 -5.13
CA LEU A 6 -22.15 3.42 -3.71
C LEU A 6 -22.93 4.30 -2.72
N TRP A 7 -23.77 5.22 -3.20
CA TRP A 7 -24.40 6.27 -2.39
C TRP A 7 -25.81 5.95 -1.86
N ARG A 8 -26.23 4.67 -1.83
CA ARG A 8 -27.49 4.25 -1.21
C ARG A 8 -27.22 3.67 0.18
N LYS A 9 -27.65 4.43 1.21
CA LYS A 9 -27.75 4.11 2.65
C LYS A 9 -26.47 4.39 3.46
N GLY A 10 -26.54 5.37 4.36
CA GLY A 10 -25.43 5.85 5.22
C GLY A 10 -24.77 4.82 6.16
N GLY A 11 -25.15 3.55 6.12
CA GLY A 11 -24.47 2.46 6.82
C GLY A 11 -23.17 1.98 6.16
N ASN A 12 -22.92 2.30 4.88
CA ASN A 12 -21.70 1.89 4.17
C ASN A 12 -20.53 2.88 4.31
N LEU A 13 -20.81 4.18 4.48
CA LEU A 13 -19.80 5.25 4.41
C LEU A 13 -18.71 5.19 5.49
N VAL A 14 -19.07 4.83 6.73
CA VAL A 14 -18.11 4.73 7.84
C VAL A 14 -17.19 3.52 7.65
N ASN A 15 -17.72 2.42 7.12
CA ASN A 15 -16.93 1.21 6.83
C ASN A 15 -16.00 1.45 5.64
N ASP A 16 -16.48 2.13 4.60
CA ASP A 16 -15.68 2.54 3.44
C ASP A 16 -14.55 3.49 3.87
N ALA A 17 -14.84 4.44 4.77
CA ALA A 17 -13.82 5.33 5.33
C ALA A 17 -12.78 4.53 6.12
N LYS A 18 -13.17 3.61 7.00
CA LYS A 18 -12.23 2.77 7.75
C LYS A 18 -11.36 1.91 6.83
N GLY A 19 -11.95 1.27 5.82
CA GLY A 19 -11.22 0.48 4.82
C GLY A 19 -10.17 1.31 4.07
N LEU A 20 -10.52 2.52 3.64
CA LEU A 20 -9.59 3.43 2.98
C LEU A 20 -8.45 3.85 3.94
N LEU A 21 -8.79 4.27 5.16
CA LEU A 21 -7.79 4.73 6.13
C LEU A 21 -6.83 3.62 6.55
N ASP A 22 -7.30 2.38 6.66
CA ASP A 22 -6.47 1.21 6.94
C ASP A 22 -5.46 0.97 5.81
N ALA A 23 -5.94 0.96 4.56
CA ALA A 23 -5.06 0.80 3.40
C ALA A 23 -4.01 1.92 3.29
N LEU A 24 -4.40 3.17 3.54
CA LEU A 24 -3.47 4.31 3.54
C LEU A 24 -2.43 4.24 4.67
N ALA A 25 -2.83 3.79 5.87
CA ALA A 25 -1.93 3.67 7.02
C ALA A 25 -0.90 2.55 6.84
N CYS A 26 -1.32 1.44 6.23
CA CYS A 26 -0.49 0.27 5.99
C CYS A 26 0.36 0.38 4.71
N ASP A 27 0.25 1.46 3.93
CA ASP A 27 0.99 1.63 2.68
C ASP A 27 2.48 1.95 2.89
N GLU A 28 3.28 0.95 3.27
CA GLU A 28 4.72 1.09 3.51
C GLU A 28 5.54 1.52 2.27
N ARG A 29 4.93 1.59 1.08
CA ARG A 29 5.59 2.08 -0.15
C ARG A 29 5.86 3.58 -0.10
N VAL A 30 5.11 4.33 0.71
CA VAL A 30 5.26 5.78 0.85
C VAL A 30 5.80 6.15 2.23
N PRO A 31 6.63 7.19 2.33
CA PRO A 31 7.14 7.70 3.60
C PRO A 31 6.03 7.94 4.64
N THR A 32 6.36 7.77 5.92
CA THR A 32 5.41 7.89 7.04
C THR A 32 4.68 9.23 7.06
N ASP A 33 5.38 10.34 6.80
CA ASP A 33 4.78 11.67 6.72
C ASP A 33 3.75 11.77 5.58
N VAL A 34 4.04 11.16 4.43
CA VAL A 34 3.12 11.08 3.29
C VAL A 34 1.88 10.26 3.67
N ARG A 35 2.04 9.09 4.30
CA ARG A 35 0.89 8.28 4.79
C ARG A 35 0.00 9.08 5.73
N VAL A 36 0.61 9.74 6.71
CA VAL A 36 -0.10 10.58 7.69
C VAL A 36 -0.86 11.72 6.98
N SER A 37 -0.21 12.43 6.05
CA SER A 37 -0.87 13.48 5.29
C SER A 37 -2.01 12.93 4.42
N ARG A 38 -1.88 11.74 3.81
CA ARG A 38 -2.97 11.10 3.05
C ARG A 38 -4.16 10.74 3.93
N ILE A 39 -3.91 10.19 5.13
CA ILE A 39 -4.95 9.89 6.13
C ILE A 39 -5.70 11.18 6.50
N ILE A 40 -4.99 12.23 6.87
CA ILE A 40 -5.58 13.52 7.25
C ILE A 40 -6.43 14.10 6.11
N ASN A 41 -5.89 14.10 4.89
CA ASN A 41 -6.60 14.60 3.72
C ASN A 41 -7.85 13.78 3.41
N ALA A 42 -7.75 12.45 3.39
CA ALA A 42 -8.88 11.56 3.11
C ALA A 42 -10.01 11.73 4.15
N THR A 43 -9.67 11.78 5.44
CA THR A 43 -10.65 12.07 6.50
C THR A 43 -11.27 13.46 6.34
N SER A 44 -10.47 14.48 6.02
CA SER A 44 -10.97 15.85 5.81
C SER A 44 -11.94 15.93 4.63
N LEU A 45 -11.66 15.21 3.53
CA LEU A 45 -12.57 15.06 2.39
C LEU A 45 -13.89 14.41 2.82
N PHE A 46 -13.83 13.29 3.53
CA PHE A 46 -15.03 12.61 4.05
C PHE A 46 -15.88 13.54 4.92
N CYS A 47 -15.26 14.23 5.88
CA CYS A 47 -15.96 15.16 6.77
C CYS A 47 -16.57 16.33 6.00
N GLY A 48 -15.85 16.94 5.06
CA GLY A 48 -16.35 18.03 4.22
C GLY A 48 -17.52 17.60 3.34
N ILE A 49 -17.46 16.39 2.77
CA ILE A 49 -18.54 15.79 1.97
C ILE A 49 -19.79 15.54 2.83
N LEU A 50 -19.63 14.98 4.03
CA LEU A 50 -20.74 14.74 4.96
C LEU A 50 -21.40 16.05 5.40
N ALA A 51 -20.60 17.10 5.61
CA ALA A 51 -21.10 18.40 6.03
C ALA A 51 -22.00 19.09 5.00
N ALA A 52 -21.88 18.73 3.72
CA ALA A 52 -22.74 19.20 2.65
C ALA A 52 -24.17 18.64 2.73
N GLN A 53 -24.39 17.58 3.50
CA GLN A 53 -25.71 16.98 3.67
C GLN A 53 -26.57 17.79 4.67
N PRO A 54 -27.88 17.94 4.42
CA PRO A 54 -28.79 18.64 5.31
C PRO A 54 -29.16 17.77 6.52
N LEU A 55 -28.18 17.43 7.36
CA LEU A 55 -28.38 16.65 8.58
C LEU A 55 -28.20 17.53 9.83
N PRO A 56 -29.27 17.91 10.55
CA PRO A 56 -29.14 18.66 11.80
C PRO A 56 -28.51 17.77 12.87
N PHE A 57 -27.46 18.26 13.54
CA PHE A 57 -26.76 17.61 14.67
C PHE A 57 -26.10 16.25 14.42
N ALA A 58 -26.27 15.62 13.24
CA ALA A 58 -25.62 14.36 12.87
C ALA A 58 -24.09 14.49 12.75
N ASP A 59 -23.62 15.69 12.44
CA ASP A 59 -22.20 16.03 12.32
C ASP A 59 -21.42 15.66 13.59
N MET A 60 -21.99 15.84 14.79
CA MET A 60 -21.30 15.48 16.06
C MET A 60 -21.18 13.96 16.26
N PHE A 61 -22.22 13.20 15.92
CA PHE A 61 -22.29 11.76 16.14
C PHE A 61 -21.60 10.94 15.03
N VAL A 62 -21.33 11.53 13.87
CA VAL A 62 -20.66 10.87 12.74
C VAL A 62 -19.23 11.37 12.52
N LEU A 63 -18.97 12.68 12.61
CA LEU A 63 -17.63 13.23 12.34
C LEU A 63 -16.65 12.89 13.47
N THR A 64 -17.08 12.95 14.74
CA THR A 64 -16.19 12.68 15.88
C THR A 64 -15.63 11.26 15.84
N PRO A 65 -16.43 10.19 15.61
CA PRO A 65 -15.88 8.85 15.43
C PRO A 65 -14.89 8.72 14.26
N ILE A 66 -15.14 9.43 13.16
CA ILE A 66 -14.24 9.43 11.99
C ILE A 66 -12.92 10.15 12.31
N GLN A 67 -12.96 11.26 13.05
CA GLN A 67 -11.76 11.98 13.51
C GLN A 67 -10.97 11.19 14.56
N VAL A 68 -11.64 10.44 15.44
CA VAL A 68 -10.98 9.49 16.34
C VAL A 68 -10.28 8.39 15.54
N ALA A 69 -10.97 7.80 14.55
CA ALA A 69 -10.37 6.81 13.68
C ALA A 69 -9.15 7.36 12.94
N MET A 70 -9.22 8.59 12.41
CA MET A 70 -8.09 9.28 11.78
C MET A 70 -6.86 9.29 12.70
N VAL A 71 -6.98 9.70 13.95
CA VAL A 71 -5.85 9.74 14.90
C VAL A 71 -5.31 8.34 15.19
N THR A 72 -6.18 7.33 15.32
CA THR A 72 -5.75 5.93 15.44
C THR A 72 -4.92 5.49 14.23
N TYR A 73 -5.35 5.81 13.01
CA TYR A 73 -4.63 5.47 11.79
C TYR A 73 -3.34 6.27 11.61
N ILE A 74 -3.28 7.53 12.06
CA ILE A 74 -2.03 8.32 12.12
C ILE A 74 -1.02 7.61 13.03
N ALA A 75 -1.41 7.24 14.25
CA ALA A 75 -0.54 6.53 15.17
C ALA A 75 -0.08 5.18 14.60
N LYS A 76 -0.99 4.43 13.95
CA LYS A 76 -0.66 3.19 13.22
C LYS A 76 0.38 3.43 12.12
N ALA A 77 0.19 4.45 11.27
CA ALA A 77 1.13 4.80 10.21
C ALA A 77 2.52 5.20 10.76
N MET A 78 2.56 5.79 11.95
CA MET A 78 3.80 6.16 12.65
C MET A 78 4.47 4.98 13.39
N GLY A 79 3.93 3.76 13.30
CA GLY A 79 4.49 2.59 13.99
C GLY A 79 4.25 2.61 15.49
N MET A 80 3.25 3.36 15.97
CA MET A 80 2.84 3.44 17.37
C MET A 80 1.45 2.79 17.54
N PRO A 81 1.29 1.46 17.36
CA PRO A 81 0.01 0.80 17.50
C PRO A 81 -0.49 0.94 18.95
N LEU A 82 -1.70 1.47 19.07
CA LEU A 82 -2.34 1.81 20.34
C LEU A 82 -2.97 0.55 20.95
N SER A 83 -2.53 0.15 22.16
CA SER A 83 -3.16 -0.92 22.96
C SER A 83 -4.54 -0.51 23.49
N GLU A 84 -5.20 -1.33 24.34
CA GLU A 84 -6.47 -0.92 24.99
C GLU A 84 -6.34 0.40 25.78
N SER A 85 -5.20 0.63 26.42
CA SER A 85 -4.82 1.94 27.00
C SER A 85 -4.68 3.05 25.94
N GLY A 86 -4.29 2.66 24.72
CA GLY A 86 -4.14 3.53 23.56
C GLY A 86 -5.47 4.05 23.00
N ALA A 87 -6.60 3.35 23.13
CA ALA A 87 -7.90 3.91 22.74
C ALA A 87 -8.29 5.12 23.61
N ARG A 88 -8.10 5.01 24.93
CA ARG A 88 -8.24 6.14 25.86
C ARG A 88 -7.24 7.24 25.53
N GLU A 89 -6.02 6.86 25.17
CA GLU A 89 -4.98 7.81 24.77
C GLU A 89 -5.33 8.58 23.49
N VAL A 90 -5.85 7.93 22.45
CA VAL A 90 -6.37 8.59 21.25
C VAL A 90 -7.46 9.55 21.62
N ILE A 91 -8.43 9.11 22.43
CA ILE A 91 -9.52 9.97 22.89
C ILE A 91 -8.95 11.18 23.64
N THR A 92 -7.96 11.01 24.53
CA THR A 92 -7.33 12.14 25.22
C THR A 92 -6.51 13.04 24.30
N THR A 93 -5.92 12.49 23.24
CA THR A 93 -5.14 13.26 22.26
C THR A 93 -6.07 14.09 21.39
N VAL A 94 -7.15 13.46 20.88
CA VAL A 94 -8.24 14.14 20.21
C VAL A 94 -8.81 15.20 21.15
N LEU A 95 -9.30 14.86 22.34
CA LEU A 95 -9.85 15.80 23.31
C LEU A 95 -8.85 16.90 23.74
N GLY A 96 -7.56 16.62 23.80
CA GLY A 96 -6.52 17.61 24.12
C GLY A 96 -6.29 18.60 22.97
N VAL A 97 -6.27 18.10 21.74
CA VAL A 97 -6.19 18.91 20.50
C VAL A 97 -7.51 19.65 20.23
N VAL A 98 -8.63 19.05 20.64
CA VAL A 98 -10.01 19.52 20.44
C VAL A 98 -10.49 20.40 21.60
N GLY A 99 -9.82 20.39 22.74
CA GLY A 99 -10.31 20.83 24.06
C GLY A 99 -10.73 22.29 24.21
N TRP A 100 -10.53 23.12 23.19
CA TRP A 100 -11.12 24.47 23.09
C TRP A 100 -11.85 24.75 21.76
N GLY A 101 -11.70 23.88 20.75
CA GLY A 101 -12.31 24.03 19.42
C GLY A 101 -13.65 23.32 19.22
N PHE A 102 -13.99 22.31 20.03
CA PHE A 102 -15.25 21.54 19.91
C PHE A 102 -16.50 22.41 20.03
N ILE A 103 -16.48 23.40 20.93
CA ILE A 103 -17.58 24.36 21.14
C ILE A 103 -17.69 25.32 19.95
N ALA A 104 -16.56 25.75 19.37
CA ALA A 104 -16.57 26.63 18.20
C ALA A 104 -17.05 25.90 16.93
N GLN A 105 -16.60 24.66 16.71
CA GLN A 105 -16.96 23.87 15.52
C GLN A 105 -18.43 23.46 15.52
N HIS A 106 -18.97 23.01 16.66
CA HIS A 106 -20.38 22.61 16.76
C HIS A 106 -21.34 23.78 17.02
N GLY A 107 -20.90 24.83 17.73
CA GLY A 107 -21.68 26.04 17.95
C GLY A 107 -21.89 26.84 16.67
N ILE A 108 -20.83 27.09 15.89
CA ILE A 108 -20.92 27.85 14.63
C ILE A 108 -21.77 27.10 13.60
N ILE A 109 -21.57 25.79 13.42
CA ILE A 109 -22.33 24.99 12.43
C ILE A 109 -23.81 24.85 12.83
N GLY A 110 -24.09 24.69 14.12
CA GLY A 110 -25.46 24.63 14.65
C GLY A 110 -26.23 25.94 14.48
N LEU A 111 -25.59 27.08 14.78
CA LEU A 111 -26.19 28.42 14.60
C LEU A 111 -26.37 28.79 13.13
N TYR A 112 -25.41 28.46 12.25
CA TYR A 112 -25.45 28.83 10.84
C TYR A 112 -26.55 28.07 10.06
N LYS A 113 -26.75 26.78 10.35
CA LYS A 113 -27.75 25.94 9.67
C LYS A 113 -29.20 26.24 10.11
N LEU A 114 -29.41 26.85 11.28
CA LEU A 114 -30.73 27.28 11.77
C LEU A 114 -31.22 28.60 11.15
N GLY A 115 -30.31 29.49 10.74
CA GLY A 115 -30.65 30.85 10.28
C GLY A 115 -30.91 31.01 8.78
N VAL A 116 -30.23 30.23 7.91
CA VAL A 116 -30.38 30.34 6.45
C VAL A 116 -30.17 28.97 5.77
N PRO A 117 -31.26 28.23 5.44
CA PRO A 117 -31.15 26.99 4.67
C PRO A 117 -30.51 27.27 3.29
N TYR A 118 -29.69 26.35 2.79
CA TYR A 118 -28.98 26.40 1.50
C TYR A 118 -27.76 27.34 1.40
N LEU A 119 -27.80 28.59 1.90
CA LEU A 119 -26.61 29.47 1.90
C LEU A 119 -25.51 28.99 2.87
N GLY A 120 -25.87 28.25 3.92
CA GLY A 120 -24.91 27.67 4.84
C GLY A 120 -24.07 26.53 4.24
N ALA A 121 -24.52 25.83 3.21
CA ALA A 121 -23.81 24.66 2.67
C ALA A 121 -22.48 25.03 2.00
N ILE A 122 -22.44 26.15 1.26
CA ILE A 122 -21.25 26.63 0.53
C ILE A 122 -20.13 27.03 1.51
N SER A 123 -20.49 27.65 2.65
CA SER A 123 -19.51 28.03 3.67
C SER A 123 -19.13 26.88 4.62
N THR A 124 -20.00 25.88 4.82
CA THR A 124 -19.76 24.80 5.78
C THR A 124 -18.71 23.79 5.28
N ILE A 125 -18.68 23.50 3.98
CA ILE A 125 -17.76 22.51 3.41
C ILE A 125 -16.28 22.88 3.68
N PRO A 126 -15.78 24.08 3.30
CA PRO A 126 -14.40 24.45 3.57
C PRO A 126 -14.08 24.51 5.07
N LEU A 127 -15.06 24.92 5.90
CA LEU A 127 -14.87 25.01 7.35
C LEU A 127 -14.71 23.63 8.00
N VAL A 128 -15.54 22.65 7.62
CA VAL A 128 -15.45 21.30 8.17
C VAL A 128 -14.20 20.58 7.67
N TYR A 129 -13.87 20.71 6.40
CA TYR A 129 -12.60 20.19 5.86
C TYR A 129 -11.41 20.79 6.63
N ALA A 130 -11.34 22.11 6.74
CA ALA A 130 -10.26 22.82 7.42
C ALA A 130 -10.13 22.44 8.90
N ALA A 131 -11.26 22.29 9.60
CA ALA A 131 -11.26 21.89 11.00
C ALA A 131 -10.77 20.45 11.19
N THR A 132 -11.21 19.51 10.35
CA THR A 132 -10.69 18.13 10.39
C THR A 132 -9.20 18.09 10.03
N TYR A 133 -8.76 18.87 9.04
CA TYR A 133 -7.35 18.99 8.65
C TYR A 133 -6.50 19.50 9.82
N ALA A 134 -6.99 20.54 10.50
CA ALA A 134 -6.34 21.14 11.66
C ALA A 134 -6.23 20.18 12.85
N ILE A 135 -7.28 19.39 13.12
CA ILE A 135 -7.23 18.33 14.13
C ILE A 135 -6.18 17.28 13.74
N GLY A 136 -6.16 16.86 12.48
CA GLY A 136 -5.21 15.87 11.96
C GLY A 136 -3.75 16.29 12.17
N TYR A 137 -3.38 17.50 11.75
CA TYR A 137 -2.02 18.01 11.92
C TYR A 137 -1.67 18.35 13.38
N GLY A 138 -2.64 18.82 14.17
CA GLY A 138 -2.46 19.00 15.62
C GLY A 138 -2.17 17.66 16.31
N SER A 139 -2.93 16.61 15.97
CA SER A 139 -2.70 15.25 16.49
C SER A 139 -1.38 14.66 16.01
N LYS A 140 -1.02 14.83 14.73
CA LYS A 140 0.30 14.46 14.20
C LYS A 140 1.42 15.06 15.05
N ALA A 141 1.39 16.37 15.29
CA ALA A 141 2.42 17.04 16.06
C ALA A 141 2.51 16.56 17.51
N VAL A 142 1.36 16.31 18.16
CA VAL A 142 1.34 15.75 19.52
C VAL A 142 1.94 14.33 19.55
N LEU A 143 1.61 13.49 18.57
CA LEU A 143 2.16 12.13 18.47
C LEU A 143 3.67 12.14 18.16
N GLU A 144 4.13 13.03 17.26
CA GLU A 144 5.55 13.22 16.95
C GLU A 144 6.35 13.70 18.15
N ALA A 145 5.82 14.68 18.90
CA ALA A 145 6.44 15.15 20.13
C ALA A 145 6.59 14.00 21.14
N ARG A 146 5.54 13.21 21.35
CA ARG A 146 5.55 12.07 22.26
C ARG A 146 6.53 10.98 21.84
N ALA A 147 6.61 10.65 20.55
CA ALA A 147 7.59 9.70 20.04
C ALA A 147 9.04 10.12 20.35
N ASN A 148 9.28 11.43 20.44
CA ASN A 148 10.57 12.02 20.81
C ASN A 148 10.72 12.26 22.32
N GLY A 149 9.80 11.75 23.15
CA GLY A 149 9.85 11.90 24.61
C GLY A 149 9.53 13.31 25.12
N VAL A 150 8.94 14.17 24.29
CA VAL A 150 8.59 15.56 24.64
C VAL A 150 7.08 15.80 24.59
N SER A 151 6.63 16.85 25.28
CA SER A 151 5.23 17.30 25.23
C SER A 151 5.16 18.71 24.65
N LEU A 152 4.12 18.97 23.86
CA LEU A 152 3.87 20.31 23.33
C LEU A 152 3.05 21.14 24.32
N SER A 153 3.34 22.43 24.40
CA SER A 153 2.49 23.38 25.12
C SER A 153 1.15 23.55 24.40
N LYS A 154 0.12 23.98 25.15
CA LYS A 154 -1.20 24.27 24.56
C LYS A 154 -1.11 25.33 23.46
N ASP A 155 -0.26 26.34 23.64
CA ASP A 155 -0.08 27.42 22.66
C ASP A 155 0.59 26.94 21.38
N ALA A 156 1.56 26.01 21.48
CA ALA A 156 2.20 25.41 20.32
C ALA A 156 1.21 24.57 19.50
N ILE A 157 0.38 23.75 20.17
CA ILE A 157 -0.67 22.96 19.53
C ILE A 157 -1.68 23.88 18.84
N GLU A 158 -2.10 24.96 19.51
CA GLU A 158 -3.05 25.94 18.96
C GLU A 158 -2.48 26.69 17.75
N ALA A 159 -1.19 27.04 17.76
CA ALA A 159 -0.53 27.67 16.61
C ALA A 159 -0.51 26.74 15.38
N ILE A 160 -0.14 25.47 15.58
CA ILE A 160 -0.15 24.45 14.52
C ILE A 160 -1.56 24.28 13.96
N ARG A 161 -2.56 24.19 14.84
CA ARG A 161 -3.97 24.04 14.46
C ARG A 161 -4.47 25.23 13.64
N ARG A 162 -4.14 26.46 14.05
CA ARG A 162 -4.51 27.68 13.31
C ARG A 162 -3.88 27.72 11.92
N SER A 163 -2.60 27.40 11.81
CA SER A 163 -1.91 27.33 10.52
C SER A 163 -2.54 26.29 9.61
N ALA A 164 -2.75 25.07 10.12
CA ALA A 164 -3.36 23.98 9.37
C ALA A 164 -4.83 24.28 8.99
N PHE A 165 -5.58 24.99 9.83
CA PHE A 165 -6.94 25.41 9.52
C PHE A 165 -6.97 26.37 8.32
N GLU A 166 -6.12 27.41 8.33
CA GLU A 166 -6.07 28.36 7.21
C GLU A 166 -5.56 27.69 5.92
N GLU A 167 -4.58 26.81 6.03
CA GLU A 167 -4.10 26.00 4.89
C GLU A 167 -5.22 25.14 4.31
N GLY A 168 -5.89 24.35 5.15
CA GLY A 168 -6.98 23.48 4.73
C GLY A 168 -8.15 24.26 4.13
N LYS A 169 -8.50 25.41 4.73
CA LYS A 169 -9.57 26.27 4.21
C LYS A 169 -9.24 26.80 2.82
N ARG A 170 -8.00 27.25 2.59
CA ARG A 170 -7.53 27.71 1.27
C ARG A 170 -7.53 26.59 0.24
N ALA A 171 -7.07 25.39 0.64
CA ALA A 171 -6.98 24.23 -0.26
C ALA A 171 -8.31 23.84 -0.90
N VAL A 172 -9.43 24.06 -0.20
CA VAL A 172 -10.78 23.70 -0.69
C VAL A 172 -11.72 24.90 -0.81
N GLN A 173 -11.22 26.15 -0.75
CA GLN A 173 -12.05 27.36 -0.76
C GLN A 173 -12.95 27.46 -1.99
N HIS A 174 -12.48 26.93 -3.13
CA HIS A 174 -13.19 26.94 -4.40
C HIS A 174 -13.81 25.58 -4.77
N PHE A 175 -13.75 24.59 -3.87
CA PHE A 175 -14.22 23.26 -4.18
C PHE A 175 -15.72 23.17 -3.98
N CYS A 176 -16.40 22.59 -4.97
CA CYS A 176 -17.76 22.08 -4.78
C CYS A 176 -17.71 20.64 -4.21
N VAL A 177 -18.87 20.12 -3.81
CA VAL A 177 -18.99 18.74 -3.32
C VAL A 177 -18.44 17.72 -4.32
N ASP A 178 -18.64 17.94 -5.62
CA ASP A 178 -18.18 17.02 -6.67
C ASP A 178 -16.65 17.02 -6.80
N ALA A 179 -16.00 18.17 -6.63
CA ALA A 179 -14.54 18.25 -6.58
C ALA A 179 -13.96 17.48 -5.38
N LEU A 180 -14.60 17.56 -4.21
CA LEU A 180 -14.20 16.75 -3.04
C LEU A 180 -14.41 15.25 -3.29
N LYS A 181 -15.53 14.86 -3.90
CA LYS A 181 -15.78 13.46 -4.26
C LYS A 181 -14.75 12.94 -5.26
N GLN A 182 -14.33 13.75 -6.22
CA GLN A 182 -13.31 13.38 -7.19
C GLN A 182 -11.95 13.17 -6.51
N GLN A 183 -11.57 14.05 -5.59
CA GLN A 183 -10.36 13.87 -4.78
C GLN A 183 -10.43 12.63 -3.88
N LEU A 184 -11.60 12.34 -3.31
CA LEU A 184 -11.78 11.13 -2.51
C LEU A 184 -11.66 9.87 -3.37
N ALA A 185 -12.21 9.90 -4.60
CA ALA A 185 -12.08 8.81 -5.56
C ALA A 185 -10.63 8.55 -5.97
N TYR A 186 -9.79 9.59 -6.04
CA TYR A 186 -8.34 9.43 -6.27
C TYR A 186 -7.67 8.60 -5.15
N TYR A 187 -7.98 8.87 -3.89
CA TYR A 187 -7.47 8.05 -2.77
C TYR A 187 -7.98 6.60 -2.83
N GLN A 188 -9.23 6.39 -3.22
CA GLN A 188 -9.78 5.04 -3.41
C GLN A 188 -9.05 4.29 -4.54
N GLN A 189 -8.76 4.96 -5.65
CA GLN A 189 -8.00 4.38 -6.76
C GLN A 189 -6.57 4.02 -6.34
N LEU A 190 -5.88 4.90 -5.59
CA LEU A 190 -4.54 4.60 -5.04
C LEU A 190 -4.54 3.31 -4.20
N THR A 191 -5.61 3.05 -3.44
CA THR A 191 -5.75 1.82 -2.66
C THR A 191 -6.22 0.63 -3.49
N ASP A 192 -6.99 0.85 -4.56
CA ASP A 192 -7.38 -0.21 -5.49
C ASP A 192 -6.20 -0.68 -6.34
N GLU A 193 -5.23 0.19 -6.66
CA GLU A 193 -3.95 -0.19 -7.27
C GLU A 193 -3.07 -1.05 -6.34
N MET A 194 -3.43 -1.17 -5.05
CA MET A 194 -2.82 -2.15 -4.13
C MET A 194 -3.44 -3.55 -4.25
N LYS A 195 -4.53 -3.73 -5.02
CA LYS A 195 -5.19 -5.02 -5.17
C LYS A 195 -4.37 -5.94 -6.07
N ASN A 196 -4.39 -7.21 -5.69
CA ASN A 196 -3.78 -8.29 -6.44
C ASN A 196 -4.47 -8.44 -7.81
N GLU A 197 -3.69 -8.57 -8.87
CA GLU A 197 -4.15 -8.76 -10.25
C GLU A 197 -3.93 -10.23 -10.65
N PRO A 198 -4.96 -10.97 -11.11
CA PRO A 198 -4.74 -12.28 -11.73
C PRO A 198 -4.13 -12.07 -13.12
N VAL A 199 -3.01 -12.74 -13.39
CA VAL A 199 -2.33 -12.71 -14.69
C VAL A 199 -2.27 -14.15 -15.20
N ALA A 200 -2.71 -14.37 -16.44
CA ALA A 200 -2.87 -15.71 -17.00
C ALA A 200 -2.09 -15.90 -18.31
N ASN A 201 -1.62 -17.13 -18.51
CA ASN A 201 -1.03 -17.61 -19.75
C ASN A 201 0.08 -16.69 -20.31
N SER A 202 -0.01 -16.26 -21.58
CA SER A 202 1.03 -15.46 -22.24
C SER A 202 1.30 -14.13 -21.54
N GLU A 203 0.30 -13.53 -20.87
CA GLU A 203 0.49 -12.29 -20.12
C GLU A 203 1.49 -12.47 -18.97
N ILE A 204 1.64 -13.69 -18.44
CA ILE A 204 2.63 -13.99 -17.41
C ILE A 204 4.04 -13.76 -17.97
N GLN A 205 4.31 -14.16 -19.22
CA GLN A 205 5.60 -13.92 -19.86
C GLN A 205 5.84 -12.43 -20.09
N ASP A 206 4.83 -11.69 -20.53
CA ASP A 206 4.92 -10.25 -20.70
C ASP A 206 5.30 -9.57 -19.38
N ARG A 207 4.71 -9.99 -18.25
CA ARG A 207 5.06 -9.45 -16.92
C ARG A 207 6.44 -9.89 -16.44
N VAL A 208 6.89 -11.11 -16.78
CA VAL A 208 8.27 -11.54 -16.50
C VAL A 208 9.27 -10.69 -17.27
N PHE A 209 9.04 -10.42 -18.56
CA PHE A 209 9.91 -9.55 -19.35
C PHE A 209 9.89 -8.12 -18.85
N ALA A 210 8.70 -7.58 -18.53
CA ALA A 210 8.55 -6.26 -17.94
C ALA A 210 9.35 -6.12 -16.64
N ALA A 211 9.36 -7.14 -15.76
CA ALA A 211 10.16 -7.12 -14.54
C ALA A 211 11.66 -6.90 -14.83
N PHE A 212 12.21 -7.55 -15.85
CA PHE A 212 13.61 -7.34 -16.25
C PHE A 212 13.88 -5.99 -16.90
N GLU A 213 12.90 -5.35 -17.54
CA GLU A 213 13.08 -4.02 -18.12
C GLU A 213 12.89 -2.90 -17.08
N GLU A 214 11.99 -3.08 -16.12
CA GLU A 214 11.58 -2.06 -15.15
C GLU A 214 12.41 -2.06 -13.87
N ALA A 215 12.97 -3.21 -13.46
CA ALA A 215 13.68 -3.34 -12.21
C ALA A 215 14.86 -2.36 -12.11
N LYS A 216 15.00 -1.79 -10.92
CA LYS A 216 16.03 -0.80 -10.57
C LYS A 216 17.06 -1.35 -9.59
N TYR A 217 16.69 -2.31 -8.74
CA TYR A 217 17.53 -2.75 -7.62
C TYR A 217 17.73 -4.27 -7.58
N GLU A 218 16.67 -5.07 -7.54
CA GLU A 218 16.74 -6.51 -7.31
C GLU A 218 15.57 -7.27 -7.95
N ILE A 219 15.89 -8.37 -8.64
CA ILE A 219 14.92 -9.37 -9.13
C ILE A 219 15.23 -10.71 -8.44
N ASP A 220 14.22 -11.28 -7.80
CA ASP A 220 14.33 -12.58 -7.14
C ASP A 220 13.45 -13.60 -7.85
N ILE A 221 13.99 -14.78 -8.17
CA ILE A 221 13.25 -15.84 -8.87
C ILE A 221 13.37 -17.14 -8.09
N MET A 222 12.24 -17.69 -7.67
CA MET A 222 12.11 -19.04 -7.12
C MET A 222 11.47 -19.92 -8.18
N SER A 223 12.17 -20.96 -8.62
CA SER A 223 11.63 -21.94 -9.57
C SER A 223 12.19 -23.32 -9.26
N PRO A 224 11.36 -24.37 -9.14
CA PRO A 224 11.82 -25.72 -8.81
C PRO A 224 12.84 -26.25 -9.83
N TRP A 225 12.63 -25.90 -11.10
CA TRP A 225 13.39 -26.40 -12.24
C TRP A 225 13.82 -25.27 -13.16
N ALA A 226 14.82 -25.54 -13.99
CA ALA A 226 15.27 -24.68 -15.07
C ALA A 226 15.44 -25.48 -16.38
N ASN A 227 15.15 -24.85 -17.51
CA ASN A 227 15.33 -25.39 -18.86
C ASN A 227 16.23 -24.45 -19.67
N PHE A 228 17.19 -25.01 -20.40
CA PHE A 228 18.13 -24.25 -21.23
C PHE A 228 17.44 -23.33 -22.25
N ARG A 229 16.37 -23.78 -22.92
CA ARG A 229 15.61 -22.97 -23.89
C ARG A 229 15.03 -21.72 -23.23
N VAL A 230 14.39 -21.89 -22.07
CA VAL A 230 13.77 -20.78 -21.31
C VAL A 230 14.85 -19.83 -20.79
N ALA A 231 15.90 -20.36 -20.17
CA ALA A 231 17.03 -19.56 -19.68
C ALA A 231 17.70 -18.76 -20.82
N SER A 232 17.88 -19.38 -21.99
CA SER A 232 18.43 -18.70 -23.18
C SER A 232 17.51 -17.59 -23.68
N GLY A 233 16.19 -17.79 -23.68
CA GLY A 233 15.22 -16.76 -24.03
C GLY A 233 15.25 -15.55 -23.09
N LEU A 234 15.46 -15.78 -21.79
CA LEU A 234 15.57 -14.72 -20.78
C LEU A 234 16.92 -14.00 -20.78
N ARG A 235 17.96 -14.60 -21.38
CA ARG A 235 19.34 -14.13 -21.26
C ARG A 235 19.52 -12.65 -21.58
N SER A 236 19.00 -12.18 -22.71
CA SER A 236 19.21 -10.78 -23.12
C SER A 236 18.53 -9.78 -22.18
N HIS A 237 17.36 -10.12 -21.62
CA HIS A 237 16.65 -9.31 -20.64
C HIS A 237 17.41 -9.24 -19.32
N MET A 238 17.94 -10.38 -18.86
CA MET A 238 18.77 -10.45 -17.65
C MET A 238 20.09 -9.68 -17.81
N GLU A 239 20.76 -9.78 -18.97
CA GLU A 239 21.97 -9.00 -19.26
C GLU A 239 21.68 -7.49 -19.21
N ARG A 240 20.57 -7.02 -19.79
CA ARG A 240 20.17 -5.60 -19.70
C ARG A 240 19.91 -5.15 -18.27
N ALA A 241 19.22 -5.95 -17.47
CA ALA A 241 18.98 -5.63 -16.05
C ALA A 241 20.30 -5.55 -15.26
N LEU A 242 21.18 -6.55 -15.40
CA LEU A 242 22.48 -6.58 -14.73
C LEU A 242 23.37 -5.40 -15.15
N HIS A 243 23.34 -5.02 -16.43
CA HIS A 243 24.05 -3.85 -16.94
C HIS A 243 23.55 -2.53 -16.31
N ARG A 244 22.26 -2.43 -15.98
CA ARG A 244 21.71 -1.29 -15.22
C ARG A 244 22.07 -1.31 -13.73
N GLY A 245 22.76 -2.34 -13.25
CA GLY A 245 23.13 -2.50 -11.86
C GLY A 245 22.09 -3.25 -11.01
N VAL A 246 21.07 -3.86 -11.62
CA VAL A 246 20.11 -4.71 -10.91
C VAL A 246 20.81 -5.98 -10.40
N THR A 247 20.47 -6.44 -9.20
CA THR A 247 20.87 -7.75 -8.68
C THR A 247 19.84 -8.79 -9.09
N ILE A 248 20.26 -9.95 -9.57
CA ILE A 248 19.37 -11.08 -9.88
C ILE A 248 19.74 -12.25 -8.98
N LYS A 249 18.77 -12.74 -8.21
CA LYS A 249 18.91 -13.91 -7.35
C LYS A 249 17.98 -15.04 -7.80
N ILE A 250 18.50 -16.25 -7.88
CA ILE A 250 17.74 -17.45 -8.23
C ILE A 250 17.81 -18.46 -7.09
N LEU A 251 16.66 -18.87 -6.58
CA LEU A 251 16.51 -20.00 -5.67
C LEU A 251 15.85 -21.16 -6.42
N TYR A 252 16.50 -22.30 -6.49
CA TYR A 252 16.02 -23.45 -7.29
C TYR A 252 16.15 -24.78 -6.57
N GLY A 253 15.50 -25.82 -7.11
CA GLY A 253 15.70 -27.21 -6.67
C GLY A 253 14.46 -27.86 -6.08
N LEU A 254 14.25 -29.13 -6.45
CA LEU A 254 13.25 -30.03 -5.88
C LEU A 254 13.89 -31.41 -5.73
N HIS A 255 14.14 -31.83 -4.48
CA HIS A 255 14.99 -32.99 -4.15
C HIS A 255 14.14 -34.22 -3.87
N GLU A 256 13.44 -34.72 -4.90
CA GLU A 256 12.64 -35.93 -4.79
C GLU A 256 13.48 -37.20 -4.95
N LYS A 257 12.99 -38.32 -4.40
CA LYS A 257 13.75 -39.57 -4.34
C LYS A 257 13.85 -40.31 -5.68
N SER A 258 12.95 -40.06 -6.63
CA SER A 258 12.88 -40.81 -7.88
C SER A 258 14.04 -40.48 -8.83
N ASP A 259 14.52 -41.47 -9.58
CA ASP A 259 15.63 -41.26 -10.53
C ASP A 259 15.29 -40.21 -11.59
N ARG A 260 14.04 -40.19 -12.06
CA ARG A 260 13.53 -39.17 -12.99
C ARG A 260 13.62 -37.76 -12.40
N ALA A 261 13.32 -37.59 -11.11
CA ALA A 261 13.42 -36.29 -10.47
C ALA A 261 14.87 -35.87 -10.24
N ARG A 262 15.75 -36.81 -9.86
CA ARG A 262 17.21 -36.55 -9.74
C ARG A 262 17.80 -36.13 -11.08
N GLU A 263 17.45 -36.79 -12.16
CA GLU A 263 17.89 -36.42 -13.51
C GLU A 263 17.40 -35.02 -13.90
N ARG A 264 16.15 -34.67 -13.56
CA ARG A 264 15.61 -33.33 -13.78
C ARG A 264 16.32 -32.25 -12.94
N LEU A 265 16.68 -32.57 -11.70
CA LEU A 265 17.47 -31.69 -10.85
C LEU A 265 18.87 -31.50 -11.41
N ASN A 266 19.55 -32.56 -11.87
CA ASN A 266 20.87 -32.47 -12.50
C ASN A 266 20.84 -31.53 -13.71
N ARG A 267 19.87 -31.71 -14.61
CA ARG A 267 19.68 -30.78 -15.75
C ARG A 267 19.41 -29.35 -15.31
N THR A 268 18.63 -29.16 -14.25
CA THR A 268 18.37 -27.83 -13.69
C THR A 268 19.67 -27.18 -13.21
N THR A 269 20.49 -27.93 -12.46
CA THR A 269 21.79 -27.46 -11.97
C THR A 269 22.73 -27.10 -13.13
N GLU A 270 22.82 -27.93 -14.17
CA GLU A 270 23.61 -27.63 -15.37
C GLU A 270 23.20 -26.32 -16.05
N VAL A 271 21.89 -26.05 -16.15
CA VAL A 271 21.37 -24.79 -16.68
C VAL A 271 21.76 -23.60 -15.79
N ILE A 272 21.64 -23.72 -14.48
CA ILE A 272 22.01 -22.65 -13.54
C ILE A 272 23.53 -22.38 -13.59
N GLU A 273 24.36 -23.41 -13.65
CA GLU A 273 25.81 -23.25 -13.79
C GLU A 273 26.18 -22.60 -15.13
N THR A 274 25.43 -22.91 -16.19
CA THR A 274 25.58 -22.21 -17.47
C THR A 274 25.22 -20.72 -17.36
N MET A 275 24.15 -20.38 -16.63
CA MET A 275 23.79 -18.98 -16.36
C MET A 275 24.87 -18.26 -15.55
N ARG A 276 25.50 -18.91 -14.55
CA ARG A 276 26.65 -18.34 -13.82
C ARG A 276 27.80 -18.00 -14.75
N ILE A 277 28.06 -18.83 -15.76
CA ILE A 277 29.08 -18.55 -16.78
C ILE A 277 28.70 -17.34 -17.61
N TRP A 278 27.45 -17.26 -18.11
CA TRP A 278 26.96 -16.12 -18.88
C TRP A 278 27.08 -14.80 -18.12
N PHE A 279 26.71 -14.80 -16.84
CA PHE A 279 26.64 -13.59 -16.03
C PHE A 279 27.89 -13.34 -15.17
N ARG A 280 28.95 -14.14 -15.33
CA ARG A 280 30.24 -13.98 -14.63
C ARG A 280 30.79 -12.54 -14.69
N PRO A 281 30.69 -11.79 -15.82
CA PRO A 281 31.18 -10.41 -15.88
C PRO A 281 30.51 -9.44 -14.90
N TYR A 282 29.32 -9.77 -14.38
CA TYR A 282 28.56 -8.91 -13.46
C TYR A 282 28.86 -9.19 -11.98
N GLY A 283 29.78 -10.10 -11.67
CA GLY A 283 30.22 -10.42 -10.31
C GLY A 283 29.06 -10.86 -9.41
N ASP A 284 29.03 -10.33 -8.17
CA ASP A 284 28.03 -10.67 -7.16
C ASP A 284 26.61 -10.17 -7.45
N ARG A 285 26.37 -9.54 -8.61
CA ARG A 285 25.02 -9.13 -9.02
C ARG A 285 24.20 -10.31 -9.53
N PHE A 286 24.81 -11.39 -10.03
CA PHE A 286 24.08 -12.62 -10.34
C PHE A 286 24.37 -13.69 -9.29
N ARG A 287 23.33 -14.15 -8.60
CA ARG A 287 23.44 -15.17 -7.55
C ARG A 287 22.45 -16.28 -7.83
N ALA A 288 22.87 -17.50 -7.60
CA ALA A 288 21.97 -18.64 -7.57
C ALA A 288 22.27 -19.52 -6.36
N ARG A 289 21.25 -20.17 -5.81
CA ARG A 289 21.37 -21.09 -4.67
C ARG A 289 20.41 -22.26 -4.86
N ASP A 290 20.91 -23.46 -4.63
CA ASP A 290 20.05 -24.63 -4.48
C ASP A 290 19.36 -24.57 -3.11
N ILE A 291 18.04 -24.77 -3.09
CA ILE A 291 17.24 -24.75 -1.88
C ILE A 291 17.66 -25.83 -0.87
N ALA A 292 18.34 -26.90 -1.32
CA ALA A 292 18.99 -27.86 -0.43
C ALA A 292 19.94 -27.21 0.59
N GLN A 293 20.46 -26.03 0.28
CA GLN A 293 21.37 -25.24 1.13
C GLN A 293 20.63 -24.27 2.07
N THR A 294 19.31 -24.41 2.18
CA THR A 294 18.46 -23.57 3.05
C THR A 294 17.85 -24.42 4.18
N ARG A 295 16.93 -23.82 4.95
CA ARG A 295 16.18 -24.52 6.01
C ARG A 295 15.20 -25.59 5.47
N ASN A 296 14.98 -25.66 4.16
CA ASN A 296 14.09 -26.64 3.54
C ASN A 296 14.85 -27.54 2.53
N PRO A 297 15.60 -28.54 3.01
CA PRO A 297 16.47 -29.34 2.15
C PRO A 297 15.72 -30.26 1.17
N SER A 298 14.42 -30.51 1.41
CA SER A 298 13.58 -31.39 0.58
C SER A 298 13.22 -30.78 -0.78
N GLY A 299 13.45 -29.47 -0.99
CA GLY A 299 13.07 -28.79 -2.23
C GLY A 299 11.93 -27.80 -2.08
N THR A 300 11.62 -27.08 -3.15
CA THR A 300 10.43 -26.24 -3.27
C THR A 300 9.65 -26.55 -4.53
N HIS A 301 8.33 -26.43 -4.48
CA HIS A 301 7.48 -26.34 -5.66
C HIS A 301 6.90 -24.92 -5.86
N VAL A 302 7.32 -23.95 -5.03
CA VAL A 302 6.95 -22.54 -5.15
C VAL A 302 7.48 -21.98 -6.46
N LYS A 303 6.64 -21.20 -7.14
CA LYS A 303 7.06 -20.35 -8.24
C LYS A 303 6.76 -18.91 -7.86
N LEU A 304 7.81 -18.17 -7.59
CA LEU A 304 7.75 -16.78 -7.13
C LEU A 304 8.72 -15.94 -7.95
N LEU A 305 8.28 -14.81 -8.44
CA LEU A 305 9.16 -13.76 -8.98
C LEU A 305 8.90 -12.48 -8.20
N ILE A 306 9.94 -11.82 -7.70
CA ILE A 306 9.84 -10.52 -7.04
C ILE A 306 10.59 -9.49 -7.89
N CYS A 307 9.97 -8.33 -8.11
CA CYS A 307 10.57 -7.17 -8.77
C CYS A 307 10.67 -6.01 -7.76
N ASP A 308 11.91 -5.67 -7.35
CA ASP A 308 12.23 -4.64 -6.35
C ASP A 308 11.39 -4.78 -5.08
N GLU A 309 11.07 -3.68 -4.40
CA GLU A 309 9.97 -3.60 -3.42
C GLU A 309 8.69 -3.08 -4.09
N SER A 310 8.45 -3.47 -5.35
CA SER A 310 7.33 -2.97 -6.15
C SER A 310 6.20 -3.99 -6.26
N TYR A 311 6.51 -5.22 -6.70
CA TYR A 311 5.52 -6.29 -6.83
C TYR A 311 6.14 -7.68 -6.83
N TYR A 312 5.29 -8.71 -6.66
CA TYR A 312 5.67 -10.10 -6.89
C TYR A 312 4.61 -10.84 -7.71
N LEU A 313 5.05 -11.87 -8.45
CA LEU A 313 4.22 -12.86 -9.14
C LEU A 313 4.31 -14.18 -8.39
N LEU A 314 3.18 -14.74 -7.97
CA LEU A 314 3.12 -16.02 -7.27
C LEU A 314 2.02 -16.90 -7.88
N GLY A 315 2.34 -18.12 -8.28
CA GLY A 315 1.33 -19.02 -8.83
C GLY A 315 1.87 -20.33 -9.39
N SER A 316 1.22 -20.81 -10.46
CA SER A 316 1.50 -22.12 -11.06
C SER A 316 2.62 -22.11 -12.12
N TYR A 317 2.90 -20.93 -12.70
CA TYR A 317 3.86 -20.76 -13.81
C TYR A 317 5.32 -21.01 -13.38
N ASN A 318 6.04 -21.91 -14.07
CA ASN A 318 7.45 -22.17 -13.77
C ASN A 318 8.38 -21.21 -14.54
N PHE A 319 8.78 -20.13 -13.87
CA PHE A 319 9.53 -19.00 -14.45
C PHE A 319 10.82 -19.36 -15.20
N LEU A 320 11.50 -20.47 -14.85
CA LEU A 320 12.75 -20.86 -15.50
C LEU A 320 12.64 -22.14 -16.36
N SER A 321 11.49 -22.82 -16.38
CA SER A 321 11.38 -24.12 -17.05
C SER A 321 10.15 -24.30 -17.94
N PHE A 322 9.27 -23.31 -18.02
CA PHE A 322 8.14 -23.32 -18.95
C PHE A 322 8.31 -22.20 -19.98
N ASP A 323 8.21 -22.56 -21.26
CA ASP A 323 8.40 -21.68 -22.41
C ASP A 323 7.10 -21.01 -22.89
N GLY A 324 5.98 -21.23 -22.18
CA GLY A 324 4.69 -20.59 -22.49
C GLY A 324 4.09 -21.07 -23.81
N ASP A 325 4.41 -22.29 -24.22
CA ASP A 325 3.71 -22.92 -25.32
C ASP A 325 2.32 -23.39 -24.85
N TYR A 326 1.29 -22.68 -25.32
CA TYR A 326 -0.12 -22.96 -25.06
C TYR A 326 -0.83 -23.61 -26.27
N GLN A 327 -0.10 -23.90 -27.36
CA GLN A 327 -0.68 -24.31 -28.65
C GLN A 327 -1.37 -25.68 -28.58
N ASP A 328 -0.94 -26.57 -27.68
CA ASP A 328 -1.51 -27.92 -27.52
C ASP A 328 -2.75 -27.98 -26.60
N GLY A 329 -3.34 -26.83 -26.24
CA GLY A 329 -4.70 -26.71 -25.68
C GLY A 329 -4.95 -27.30 -24.29
N GLY A 330 -3.96 -27.92 -23.63
CA GLY A 330 -4.16 -28.64 -22.37
C GLY A 330 -3.61 -27.99 -21.10
N ARG A 331 -2.90 -26.85 -21.21
CA ARG A 331 -2.21 -26.23 -20.06
C ARG A 331 -2.67 -24.79 -19.86
N GLU A 332 -3.20 -24.51 -18.68
CA GLU A 332 -3.51 -23.16 -18.21
C GLU A 332 -2.57 -22.82 -17.05
N GLU A 333 -2.06 -21.59 -17.04
CA GLU A 333 -1.21 -21.08 -15.96
C GLU A 333 -1.80 -19.77 -15.44
N ILE A 334 -1.73 -19.60 -14.12
CA ILE A 334 -2.15 -18.36 -13.46
C ILE A 334 -1.13 -17.96 -12.40
N VAL A 335 -0.89 -16.66 -12.29
CA VAL A 335 -0.18 -16.05 -11.17
C VAL A 335 -0.98 -14.91 -10.60
N GLU A 336 -0.85 -14.71 -9.31
CA GLU A 336 -1.23 -13.48 -8.65
C GLU A 336 -0.06 -12.48 -8.78
N LEU A 337 -0.30 -11.34 -9.41
CA LEU A 337 0.57 -10.17 -9.27
C LEU A 337 0.09 -9.37 -8.07
N SER A 338 0.93 -9.27 -7.04
CA SER A 338 0.61 -8.53 -5.83
C SER A 338 1.61 -7.41 -5.59
N ARG A 339 1.11 -6.27 -5.09
CA ARG A 339 1.92 -5.13 -4.64
C ARG A 339 2.00 -5.04 -3.11
N ASN A 340 1.69 -6.14 -2.42
CA ASN A 340 1.81 -6.21 -0.96
C ASN A 340 3.28 -6.28 -0.53
N VAL A 341 3.84 -5.12 -0.16
CA VAL A 341 5.26 -4.99 0.23
C VAL A 341 5.59 -5.75 1.51
N GLU A 342 4.66 -5.90 2.45
CA GLU A 342 4.92 -6.63 3.70
C GLU A 342 5.17 -8.13 3.42
N LEU A 343 4.29 -8.76 2.62
CA LEU A 343 4.47 -10.14 2.18
C LEU A 343 5.70 -10.30 1.29
N LEU A 344 5.93 -9.37 0.37
CA LEU A 344 7.13 -9.34 -0.47
C LEU A 344 8.41 -9.36 0.38
N ARG A 345 8.52 -8.43 1.34
CA ARG A 345 9.66 -8.35 2.26
C ARG A 345 9.78 -9.61 3.11
N HIS A 346 8.66 -10.19 3.53
CA HIS A 346 8.65 -11.48 4.23
C HIS A 346 9.25 -12.59 3.37
N TYR A 347 8.82 -12.74 2.11
CA TYR A 347 9.39 -13.73 1.18
C TYR A 347 10.88 -13.48 0.91
N ARG A 348 11.29 -12.23 0.68
CA ARG A 348 12.70 -11.89 0.46
C ARG A 348 13.58 -12.26 1.67
N ARG A 349 13.13 -11.94 2.90
CA ARG A 349 13.84 -12.35 4.13
C ARG A 349 13.92 -13.87 4.27
N LEU A 350 12.84 -14.57 3.96
CA LEU A 350 12.73 -16.01 4.14
C LEU A 350 13.57 -16.80 3.11
N TYR A 351 13.56 -16.37 1.85
CA TYR A 351 14.09 -17.15 0.74
C TYR A 351 15.33 -16.54 0.07
N PHE A 352 15.51 -15.21 0.07
CA PHE A 352 16.49 -14.52 -0.77
C PHE A 352 17.51 -13.67 0.01
N SER A 353 17.80 -14.07 1.25
CA SER A 353 18.79 -13.42 2.13
C SER A 353 20.25 -13.74 1.78
N PHE A 354 20.54 -14.05 0.51
CA PHE A 354 21.83 -14.55 0.04
C PHE A 354 22.50 -13.77 -1.09
#